data_AF-A0A254NUE7-F1
#
_entry.id   AF-A0A254NUE7-F1
#
_cell.length_a   1.000
_cell.length_b   1.000
_cell.length_c   1.000
_cell.angle_alpha   90.00
_cell.angle_beta   90.00
_cell.angle_gamma   90.00
#
_symmetry.space_group_name_H-M   'P 1'
#
loop_
_entity.id
_entity.type
_entity.pdbx_description
1 polymer ?
#
loop_
_entity_poly.entity_id
_entity_poly.type
_entity_poly.pdbx_seq_one_letter_code
_entity_poly.pdbx_strand_id
1 'polypeptide(L)'
;MNREEAVELLKKHAYVHEDLEDERLTRGFLGMLRPFDGTLIEANFHELMEILDVLADEFEQDTLDRSVISCLWSICQYARAWALEPDGMLRRNELIDDGQLRQMAEWVDIVSYAVATLLEGAGREEAFWDYHEHVKEQERIRGAK
;
A
#
# COMPACT_ATOMS: atom_id res chain seq x y z
N MET A 1 -12.17 -7.20 8.46
CA MET A 1 -11.71 -8.27 7.54
C MET A 1 -11.25 -9.51 8.31
N ASN A 2 -11.34 -10.73 7.77
CA ASN A 2 -10.68 -11.92 8.36
C ASN A 2 -9.34 -12.23 7.65
N ARG A 3 -8.51 -13.14 8.20
CA ARG A 3 -7.19 -13.47 7.63
C ARG A 3 -7.24 -13.89 6.17
N GLU A 4 -8.12 -14.82 5.81
CA GLU A 4 -8.20 -15.34 4.43
C GLU A 4 -8.59 -14.23 3.46
N GLU A 5 -9.56 -13.41 3.85
CA GLU A 5 -9.98 -12.22 3.11
C GLU A 5 -8.83 -11.21 2.95
N ALA A 6 -8.03 -11.00 4.00
CA ALA A 6 -6.87 -10.10 3.97
C ALA A 6 -5.81 -10.54 2.97
N VAL A 7 -5.49 -11.83 2.96
CA VAL A 7 -4.51 -12.39 2.02
C VAL A 7 -5.01 -12.28 0.57
N GLU A 8 -6.30 -12.54 0.33
CA GLU A 8 -6.88 -12.41 -1.01
C GLU A 8 -6.92 -10.95 -1.49
N LEU A 9 -7.28 -10.00 -0.63
CA LEU A 9 -7.23 -8.57 -0.95
C LEU A 9 -5.78 -8.10 -1.18
N LEU A 10 -4.82 -8.55 -0.36
CA LEU A 10 -3.41 -8.22 -0.53
C LEU A 10 -2.89 -8.64 -1.91
N LYS A 11 -3.23 -9.85 -2.37
CA LYS A 11 -2.89 -10.35 -3.71
C LYS A 11 -3.46 -9.44 -4.81
N LYS A 12 -4.70 -8.96 -4.63
CA LYS A 12 -5.34 -8.02 -5.56
C LYS A 12 -4.63 -6.68 -5.60
N HIS A 13 -4.26 -6.10 -4.44
CA HIS A 13 -3.47 -4.87 -4.42
C HIS A 13 -2.08 -5.03 -5.01
N ALA A 14 -1.46 -6.19 -4.83
CA ALA A 14 -0.15 -6.52 -5.39
C ALA A 14 -0.17 -6.84 -6.88
N TYR A 15 -1.36 -6.87 -7.52
CA TYR A 15 -1.51 -7.22 -8.93
C TYR A 15 -0.97 -8.64 -9.25
N VAL A 16 -1.11 -9.55 -8.27
CA VAL A 16 -0.70 -10.97 -8.36
C VAL A 16 -1.96 -11.82 -8.25
N HIS A 17 -2.68 -11.99 -9.35
CA HIS A 17 -3.82 -12.91 -9.42
C HIS A 17 -3.89 -13.55 -10.80
N GLU A 18 -4.27 -14.82 -10.85
CA GLU A 18 -4.28 -15.62 -12.09
C GLU A 18 -5.43 -15.21 -13.04
N ASP A 19 -6.48 -14.60 -12.49
CA ASP A 19 -7.65 -14.15 -13.23
C ASP A 19 -7.54 -12.68 -13.61
N LEU A 20 -7.05 -12.40 -14.82
CA LEU A 20 -6.84 -11.04 -15.35
C LEU A 20 -8.14 -10.27 -15.63
N GLU A 21 -9.32 -10.89 -15.43
CA GLU A 21 -10.64 -10.29 -15.73
C GLU A 21 -11.32 -9.66 -14.49
N ASP A 22 -10.78 -9.82 -13.27
CA ASP A 22 -11.34 -9.16 -12.08
C ASP A 22 -11.01 -7.64 -12.10
N GLU A 23 -12.04 -6.80 -12.29
CA GLU A 23 -11.93 -5.34 -12.26
C GLU A 23 -11.23 -4.82 -10.99
N ARG A 24 -11.33 -5.54 -9.86
CA ARG A 24 -10.67 -5.18 -8.60
C ARG A 24 -9.14 -5.28 -8.69
N LEU A 25 -8.59 -6.07 -9.62
CA LEU A 25 -7.15 -6.08 -9.88
C LEU A 25 -6.69 -4.77 -10.52
N THR A 26 -7.46 -4.26 -11.47
CA THR A 26 -7.13 -2.99 -12.16
C THR A 26 -7.29 -1.78 -11.25
N ARG A 27 -8.05 -1.91 -10.16
CA ARG A 27 -8.29 -0.83 -9.21
C ARG A 27 -7.55 -0.99 -7.88
N GLY A 28 -6.80 -2.07 -7.66
CA GLY A 28 -5.97 -2.25 -6.46
C GLY A 28 -4.83 -1.23 -6.36
N PHE A 29 -4.00 -1.33 -5.32
CA PHE A 29 -2.98 -0.30 -5.04
C PHE A 29 -1.94 -0.18 -6.16
N LEU A 30 -1.42 -1.30 -6.67
CA LEU A 30 -0.59 -1.28 -7.88
C LEU A 30 -1.42 -1.18 -9.15
N GLY A 31 -2.63 -1.76 -9.14
CA GLY A 31 -3.56 -1.73 -10.28
C GLY A 31 -3.88 -0.32 -10.75
N MET A 32 -4.16 0.60 -9.82
CA MET A 32 -4.51 1.98 -10.14
C MET A 32 -3.38 2.74 -10.86
N LEU A 33 -2.14 2.24 -10.80
CA LEU A 33 -0.99 2.81 -11.51
C LEU A 33 -0.85 2.29 -12.94
N ARG A 34 -1.65 1.29 -13.37
CA ARG A 34 -1.51 0.63 -14.66
C ARG A 34 -2.83 0.09 -15.27
N PRO A 35 -3.41 0.79 -16.27
CA PRO A 35 -3.03 2.14 -16.71
C PRO A 35 -3.40 3.18 -15.65
N PHE A 36 -2.56 4.19 -15.47
CA PHE A 36 -2.91 5.32 -14.61
C PHE A 36 -3.95 6.20 -15.31
N ASP A 37 -5.06 6.49 -14.64
CA ASP A 37 -6.18 7.28 -15.17
C ASP A 37 -6.19 8.73 -14.65
N GLY A 38 -5.16 9.12 -13.88
CA GLY A 38 -5.09 10.42 -13.23
C GLY A 38 -5.60 10.44 -11.80
N THR A 39 -6.08 9.31 -11.25
CA THR A 39 -6.66 9.24 -9.90
C THR A 39 -5.87 8.32 -8.98
N LEU A 40 -5.48 8.85 -7.81
CA LEU A 40 -5.03 8.03 -6.69
C LEU A 40 -6.23 7.67 -5.80
N ILE A 41 -6.43 6.38 -5.56
CA ILE A 41 -7.56 5.86 -4.78
C ILE A 41 -7.12 5.67 -3.33
N GLU A 42 -7.34 6.67 -2.48
CA GLU A 42 -6.96 6.68 -1.06
C GLU A 42 -7.54 5.47 -0.29
N ALA A 43 -8.72 4.98 -0.66
CA ALA A 43 -9.31 3.79 -0.05
C ALA A 43 -8.40 2.55 -0.15
N ASN A 44 -7.62 2.40 -1.22
CA ASN A 44 -6.69 1.28 -1.36
C ASN A 44 -5.54 1.35 -0.35
N PHE A 45 -5.08 2.56 -0.02
CA PHE A 45 -4.05 2.75 0.99
C PHE A 45 -4.57 2.36 2.37
N HIS A 46 -5.77 2.81 2.74
CA HIS A 46 -6.40 2.41 4.00
C HIS A 46 -6.66 0.91 4.08
N GLU A 47 -7.10 0.28 3.00
CA GLU A 47 -7.33 -1.16 2.94
C GLU A 47 -6.02 -1.95 3.13
N LEU A 48 -4.89 -1.47 2.59
CA LEU A 48 -3.57 -2.06 2.88
C LEU A 48 -3.19 -1.97 4.36
N MET A 49 -3.50 -0.86 5.03
CA MET A 49 -3.24 -0.72 6.46
C MET A 49 -4.16 -1.62 7.31
N GLU A 50 -5.43 -1.79 6.91
CA GLU A 50 -6.34 -2.77 7.55
C GLU A 50 -5.83 -4.21 7.36
N ILE A 51 -5.37 -4.56 6.16
CA ILE A 51 -4.76 -5.86 5.87
C ILE A 51 -3.55 -6.12 6.77
N LEU A 52 -2.67 -5.12 6.91
CA LEU A 52 -1.49 -5.25 7.78
C LEU A 52 -1.88 -5.45 9.25
N ASP A 53 -2.92 -4.78 9.74
CA ASP A 53 -3.36 -4.92 11.13
C ASP A 53 -3.93 -6.32 11.41
N VAL A 54 -4.72 -6.85 10.48
CA VAL A 54 -5.25 -8.22 10.54
C VAL A 54 -4.13 -9.26 10.55
N LEU A 55 -3.08 -9.03 9.77
CA LEU A 55 -1.96 -9.96 9.63
C LEU A 55 -0.85 -9.72 10.67
N ALA A 56 -0.92 -8.68 11.50
CA ALA A 56 0.17 -8.24 12.36
C ALA A 56 0.74 -9.33 13.27
N ASP A 57 -0.11 -10.17 13.87
CA ASP A 57 0.32 -11.28 14.74
C ASP A 57 1.13 -12.36 14.00
N GLU A 58 1.01 -12.44 12.67
CA GLU A 58 1.79 -13.40 11.87
C GLU A 58 3.21 -12.91 11.61
N PHE A 59 3.43 -11.60 11.57
CA PHE A 59 4.76 -11.01 11.31
C PHE A 59 5.73 -11.24 12.45
N GLU A 60 5.23 -11.47 13.67
CA GLU A 60 6.03 -11.79 14.85
C GLU A 60 6.40 -13.29 14.96
N GLN A 61 5.97 -14.12 14.01
CA GLN A 61 6.26 -15.56 14.00
C GLN A 61 7.61 -15.88 13.35
N ASP A 62 8.25 -16.96 13.79
CA ASP A 62 9.51 -17.46 13.22
C ASP A 62 9.41 -17.88 11.74
N THR A 63 8.19 -18.21 11.28
CA THR A 63 7.92 -18.64 9.90
C THR A 63 6.84 -17.78 9.28
N LEU A 64 7.17 -17.19 8.14
CA LEU A 64 6.28 -16.29 7.42
C LEU A 64 5.79 -16.91 6.11
N ASP A 65 4.57 -16.59 5.72
CA ASP A 65 4.05 -16.93 4.41
C ASP A 65 4.80 -16.12 3.33
N ARG A 66 5.62 -16.82 2.53
CA ARG A 66 6.38 -16.22 1.44
C ARG A 66 5.51 -15.42 0.47
N SER A 67 4.27 -15.84 0.23
CA SER A 67 3.36 -15.16 -0.71
C SER A 67 2.92 -13.80 -0.17
N VAL A 68 2.66 -13.69 1.13
CA VAL A 68 2.31 -12.44 1.81
C VAL A 68 3.48 -11.45 1.72
N ILE A 69 4.68 -11.89 2.10
CA ILE A 69 5.89 -11.05 2.03
C ILE A 69 6.19 -10.63 0.60
N SER A 70 6.04 -11.54 -0.36
CA SER A 70 6.22 -11.23 -1.79
C SER A 70 5.23 -10.17 -2.28
N CYS A 71 3.98 -10.19 -1.82
CA CYS A 71 2.98 -9.20 -2.19
C CYS A 71 3.33 -7.81 -1.62
N LEU A 72 3.64 -7.72 -0.33
CA LEU A 72 4.01 -6.47 0.33
C LEU A 72 5.28 -5.86 -0.27
N TRP A 73 6.30 -6.70 -0.50
CA TRP A 73 7.52 -6.27 -1.18
C TRP A 73 7.24 -5.77 -2.60
N SER A 74 6.40 -6.48 -3.36
CA SER A 74 6.01 -6.07 -4.71
C SER A 74 5.27 -4.74 -4.72
N ILE A 75 4.32 -4.54 -3.80
CA ILE A 75 3.60 -3.27 -3.65
C ILE A 75 4.58 -2.12 -3.44
N CYS A 76 5.48 -2.23 -2.46
CA CYS A 76 6.44 -1.18 -2.16
C CYS A 76 7.38 -0.95 -3.35
N GLN A 77 7.99 -2.01 -3.88
CA GLN A 77 8.99 -1.91 -4.93
C GLN A 77 8.43 -1.36 -6.24
N TYR A 78 7.27 -1.85 -6.67
CA TYR A 78 6.68 -1.43 -7.94
C TYR A 78 6.02 -0.06 -7.85
N ALA A 79 5.41 0.30 -6.72
CA ALA A 79 4.95 1.67 -6.52
C ALA A 79 6.10 2.68 -6.63
N ARG A 80 7.26 2.40 -5.99
CA ARG A 80 8.47 3.22 -6.15
C ARG A 80 8.95 3.27 -7.60
N ALA A 81 9.14 2.10 -8.22
CA ALA A 81 9.69 2.01 -9.58
C ALA A 81 8.79 2.64 -10.65
N TRP A 82 7.46 2.60 -10.49
CA TRP A 82 6.53 3.10 -11.49
C TRP A 82 6.17 4.57 -11.25
N ALA A 83 5.95 4.97 -10.00
CA ALA A 83 5.44 6.30 -9.67
C ALA A 83 6.52 7.27 -9.16
N LEU A 84 7.52 6.81 -8.40
CA LEU A 84 8.40 7.70 -7.65
C LEU A 84 9.77 7.93 -8.30
N GLU A 85 10.36 6.91 -8.92
CA GLU A 85 11.66 7.02 -9.57
C GLU A 85 11.63 8.04 -10.73
N PRO A 86 12.66 8.88 -10.93
CA PRO A 86 12.69 9.88 -12.00
C PRO A 86 12.41 9.30 -13.40
N ASP A 87 12.97 8.12 -13.68
CA ASP A 87 12.78 7.38 -14.93
C ASP A 87 11.60 6.39 -14.86
N GLY A 88 10.83 6.43 -13.78
CA GLY A 88 9.64 5.63 -13.56
C GLY A 88 8.54 5.95 -14.58
N MET A 89 7.72 4.93 -14.87
CA MET A 89 6.69 5.00 -15.92
C MET A 89 5.78 6.23 -15.84
N LEU A 90 5.34 6.64 -14.64
CA LEU A 90 4.42 7.76 -14.51
C LEU A 90 5.14 9.11 -14.62
N ARG A 91 6.34 9.23 -14.03
CA ARG A 91 7.11 10.49 -14.07
C ARG A 91 7.65 10.79 -15.46
N ARG A 92 8.27 9.80 -16.11
CA ARG A 92 8.87 9.99 -17.46
C ARG A 92 7.85 10.32 -18.54
N ASN A 93 6.60 9.94 -18.33
CA ASN A 93 5.49 10.19 -19.26
C ASN A 93 4.60 11.36 -18.79
N GLU A 94 5.01 12.11 -17.76
CA GLU A 94 4.28 13.27 -17.23
C GLU A 94 2.82 12.96 -16.85
N LEU A 95 2.57 11.73 -16.37
CA LEU A 95 1.23 11.26 -16.04
C LEU A 95 0.81 11.60 -14.61
N ILE A 96 1.75 11.72 -13.68
CA ILE A 96 1.52 12.00 -12.26
C ILE A 96 1.99 13.43 -11.92
N ASP A 97 1.17 14.19 -11.19
CA ASP A 97 1.55 15.54 -10.75
C ASP A 97 2.37 15.54 -9.44
N ASP A 98 2.97 16.68 -9.09
CA ASP A 98 3.81 16.82 -7.89
C ASP A 98 3.06 16.55 -6.57
N GLY A 99 1.75 16.83 -6.52
CA GLY A 99 0.92 16.55 -5.35
C GLY A 99 0.67 15.06 -5.19
N GLN A 100 0.28 14.39 -6.28
CA GLN A 100 0.11 12.95 -6.35
C GLN A 100 1.41 12.20 -6.09
N LEU A 101 2.54 12.71 -6.60
CA LEU A 101 3.87 12.16 -6.35
C LEU A 101 4.21 12.18 -4.85
N ARG A 102 3.97 13.31 -4.17
CA ARG A 102 4.18 13.42 -2.71
C ARG A 102 3.25 12.48 -1.94
N GLN A 103 1.98 12.42 -2.32
CA GLN A 103 1.00 11.54 -1.69
C GLN A 103 1.39 10.06 -1.84
N MET A 104 1.79 9.64 -3.04
CA MET A 104 2.26 8.28 -3.28
C MET A 104 3.54 7.96 -2.49
N ALA A 105 4.47 8.92 -2.40
CA ALA A 105 5.69 8.74 -1.60
C ALA A 105 5.36 8.51 -0.13
N GLU A 106 4.49 9.36 0.44
CA GLU A 106 4.02 9.23 1.83
C GLU A 106 3.34 7.87 2.08
N TRP A 107 2.40 7.46 1.22
CA TRP A 107 1.72 6.17 1.37
C TRP A 107 2.67 4.98 1.32
N VAL A 108 3.61 4.97 0.37
CA VAL A 108 4.59 3.89 0.24
C VAL A 108 5.54 3.86 1.43
N ASP A 109 5.97 5.03 1.92
CA ASP A 109 6.83 5.12 3.10
C ASP A 109 6.11 4.57 4.33
N ILE A 110 4.86 4.98 4.60
CA ILE A 110 4.03 4.49 5.71
C ILE A 110 3.86 2.96 5.64
N VAL A 111 3.45 2.43 4.48
CA VAL A 111 3.27 0.97 4.31
C VAL A 111 4.59 0.23 4.53
N SER A 112 5.69 0.72 3.94
CA SER A 112 7.00 0.07 4.07
C SER A 112 7.55 0.10 5.48
N TYR A 113 7.31 1.20 6.23
CA TYR A 113 7.68 1.33 7.63
C TYR A 113 6.89 0.34 8.49
N ALA A 114 5.56 0.32 8.35
CA ALA A 114 4.71 -0.60 9.10
C ALA A 114 5.13 -2.06 8.90
N VAL A 115 5.41 -2.48 7.65
CA VAL A 115 5.89 -3.83 7.35
C VAL A 115 7.24 -4.11 8.02
N ALA A 116 8.21 -3.20 7.92
CA ALA A 116 9.53 -3.39 8.51
C ALA A 116 9.43 -3.52 10.04
N THR A 117 8.67 -2.63 10.69
CA THR A 117 8.48 -2.59 12.14
C THR A 117 7.78 -3.85 12.67
N LEU A 118 6.76 -4.36 11.95
CA LEU A 118 6.11 -5.62 12.28
C LEU A 118 7.07 -6.81 12.17
N LEU A 119 7.88 -6.87 11.11
CA LEU A 119 8.89 -7.92 10.92
C LEU A 119 10.00 -7.89 11.98
N GLU A 120 10.32 -6.72 12.51
CA GLU A 120 11.29 -6.55 13.60
C GLU A 120 10.72 -6.92 14.98
N GLY A 121 9.39 -7.13 15.09
CA GLY A 121 8.72 -7.45 16.34
C GLY A 121 8.64 -6.27 17.30
N ALA A 122 8.64 -5.03 16.79
CA ALA A 122 8.52 -3.83 17.63
C ALA A 122 7.06 -3.55 18.06
N GLY A 123 6.11 -4.34 17.58
CA GLY A 123 4.69 -4.29 17.96
C GLY A 123 3.85 -3.32 17.13
N ARG A 124 2.53 -3.48 17.25
CA ARG A 124 1.53 -2.72 16.48
C ARG A 124 1.58 -1.22 16.71
N GLU A 125 1.78 -0.77 17.94
CA GLU A 125 1.76 0.67 18.26
C GLU A 125 2.79 1.44 17.45
N GLU A 126 4.02 0.92 17.38
CA GLU A 126 5.10 1.52 16.59
C GLU A 126 4.83 1.37 15.08
N ALA A 127 4.37 0.20 14.64
CA ALA A 127 4.16 -0.06 13.21
C ALA A 127 3.11 0.86 12.57
N PHE A 128 2.06 1.20 13.31
CA PHE A 128 0.95 2.00 12.80
C PHE A 128 1.02 3.49 13.18
N TRP A 129 2.07 3.93 13.86
CA TRP A 129 2.20 5.31 14.32
C TRP A 129 2.03 6.34 13.20
N ASP A 130 2.83 6.22 12.12
CA ASP A 130 2.79 7.16 11.00
C ASP A 130 1.44 7.14 10.26
N TYR A 131 0.80 5.98 10.19
CA TYR A 131 -0.55 5.86 9.63
C TYR A 131 -1.58 6.62 10.47
N HIS A 132 -1.51 6.50 11.80
CA HIS A 132 -2.42 7.21 12.69
C HIS A 132 -2.21 8.73 12.65
N GLU A 133 -0.96 9.19 12.57
CA GLU A 133 -0.65 10.62 12.41
C GLU A 133 -1.15 11.14 11.05
N HIS A 134 -0.96 10.37 9.97
CA HIS A 134 -1.51 10.69 8.65
C HIS A 134 -3.03 10.87 8.70
N VAL A 135 -3.76 9.92 9.30
CA VAL A 135 -5.24 10.00 9.41
C VAL A 135 -5.68 11.23 10.20
N LYS A 136 -5.05 11.52 11.35
CA LYS A 136 -5.36 12.71 12.16
C LYS A 136 -5.14 14.00 11.37
N GLU A 137 -4.06 14.09 10.61
CA GLU A 137 -3.77 15.26 9.78
C GLU A 137 -4.80 15.44 8.65
N GLN A 138 -5.20 14.35 7.97
CA GLN A 138 -6.25 14.41 6.97
C GLN A 138 -7.60 14.86 7.55
N GLU A 139 -7.97 14.38 8.74
CA GLU A 139 -9.17 14.80 9.45
C GLU A 139 -9.12 16.29 9.82
N ARG A 140 -7.96 16.78 10.31
CA ARG A 140 -7.74 18.19 10.63
C ARG A 140 -7.91 19.08 9.41
N ILE A 141 -7.36 18.67 8.26
CA ILE A 141 -7.50 19.40 6.99
C ILE A 141 -8.96 19.41 6.52
N ARG A 142 -9.68 18.28 6.64
CA ARG A 142 -11.09 18.18 6.25
C ARG A 142 -12.01 19.01 7.14
N GLY A 143 -11.76 19.05 8.44
CA GLY A 143 -12.55 19.84 9.40
C GLY A 143 -12.27 21.35 9.37
N ALA A 144 -11.18 21.79 8.75
CA ALA A 144 -10.83 23.20 8.57
C ALA A 144 -11.43 23.84 7.29
N LYS A 145 -12.08 23.04 6.44
CA LYS A 145 -12.77 23.48 5.21
C LYS A 145 -14.27 23.68 5.48
#